data_AF-A0A9D6PBD2-F1
#
_entry.id   AF-A0A9D6PBD2-F1
#
_cell.length_a   1.000
_cell.length_b   1.000
_cell.length_c   1.000
_cell.angle_alpha   90.00
_cell.angle_beta   90.00
_cell.angle_gamma   90.00
#
_symmetry.space_group_name_H-M   'P 1'
#
loop_
_entity.id
_entity.type
_entity.pdbx_description
1 polymer ?
#
loop_
_entity_poly.entity_id
_entity_poly.type
_entity_poly.pdbx_seq_one_letter_code
_entity_poly.pdbx_strand_id
1 'polypeptide(L)'
;MSSTQFWVGLIVPPFIKWIMPRIKKYVKLEEFDGATKARVTSKQYPSYYSFFYSLWILSLLSTGIIGFFLIMIYIPEILPGKSYTVSTWLGLINMIGVWFIAGAFLDIIYWVISPPNFRDYVMFRQLKEGWGLNIGQQIKTLFKIGIVYYLIFSPLILFLLLK
;
A
#
# COMPACT_ATOMS: atom_id res chain seq x y z
N MET A 1 6.58 -26.56 -8.67
CA MET A 1 6.60 -25.16 -8.17
C MET A 1 6.79 -24.25 -9.38
N SER A 2 5.81 -23.41 -9.71
CA SER A 2 5.92 -22.52 -10.88
C SER A 2 6.75 -21.29 -10.53
N SER A 3 7.60 -20.88 -11.48
CA SER A 3 8.58 -19.79 -11.38
C SER A 3 7.98 -18.42 -11.00
N THR A 4 6.67 -18.25 -11.11
CA THR A 4 5.95 -17.03 -10.75
C THR A 4 5.77 -16.86 -9.24
N GLN A 5 5.67 -17.96 -8.47
CA GLN A 5 5.56 -17.92 -7.01
C GLN A 5 6.88 -17.53 -6.32
N PHE A 6 8.00 -17.71 -7.01
CA PHE A 6 9.34 -17.39 -6.51
C PHE A 6 9.52 -15.87 -6.36
N TRP A 7 9.15 -15.08 -7.37
CA TRP A 7 9.39 -13.63 -7.37
C TRP A 7 8.51 -12.83 -6.42
N VAL A 8 7.23 -13.19 -6.31
CA VAL A 8 6.28 -12.55 -5.37
C VAL A 8 6.67 -12.85 -3.90
N GLY A 9 7.30 -14.00 -3.65
CA GLY A 9 7.82 -14.38 -2.34
C GLY A 9 9.21 -13.85 -1.98
N LEU A 10 10.00 -13.35 -2.95
CA LEU A 10 11.40 -12.98 -2.71
C LEU A 10 11.62 -11.53 -2.30
N ILE A 11 10.79 -10.58 -2.77
CA ILE A 11 11.06 -9.14 -2.61
C ILE A 11 10.09 -8.49 -1.63
N VAL A 12 8.82 -8.88 -1.66
CA VAL A 12 7.79 -8.30 -0.80
C VAL A 12 7.93 -8.79 0.66
N PRO A 13 8.14 -10.08 0.96
CA PRO A 13 8.19 -10.54 2.35
C PRO A 13 9.40 -10.05 3.17
N PRO A 14 10.64 -9.98 2.67
CA PRO A 14 11.78 -9.57 3.50
C PRO A 14 11.77 -8.09 3.86
N PHE A 15 11.43 -7.22 2.89
CA PHE A 15 11.38 -5.77 3.12
C PHE A 15 10.27 -5.42 4.11
N ILE A 16 9.10 -6.01 3.91
CA ILE A 16 7.96 -5.91 4.83
C ILE A 16 8.33 -6.44 6.22
N LYS A 17 8.99 -7.61 6.33
CA LYS A 17 9.44 -8.17 7.62
C LYS A 17 10.51 -7.30 8.31
N TRP A 18 11.37 -6.62 7.56
CA TRP A 18 12.43 -5.74 8.12
C TRP A 18 11.87 -4.40 8.60
N ILE A 19 10.91 -3.84 7.88
CA ILE A 19 10.23 -2.60 8.24
C ILE A 19 9.28 -2.80 9.43
N MET A 20 8.70 -3.99 9.55
CA MET A 20 7.62 -4.29 10.51
C MET A 20 7.97 -4.03 11.99
N PRO A 21 9.12 -4.43 12.56
CA PRO A 21 9.46 -4.10 13.94
C PRO A 21 9.57 -2.59 14.16
N ARG A 22 10.05 -1.86 13.15
CA ARG A 22 10.22 -0.41 13.21
C ARG A 22 8.85 0.28 13.14
N ILE A 23 8.00 -0.08 12.18
CA ILE A 23 6.63 0.46 12.10
C ILE A 23 5.84 0.13 13.37
N LYS A 24 5.89 -1.11 13.88
CA LYS A 24 5.22 -1.47 15.15
C LYS A 24 5.70 -0.60 16.32
N LYS A 25 7.02 -0.35 16.41
CA LYS A 25 7.61 0.49 17.47
C LYS A 25 7.17 1.95 17.38
N TYR A 26 7.09 2.53 16.18
CA TYR A 26 6.80 3.94 15.99
C TYR A 26 5.31 4.27 15.91
N VAL A 27 4.48 3.33 15.43
CA VAL A 27 3.06 3.57 15.15
C VAL A 27 2.14 3.03 16.25
N LYS A 28 2.61 2.16 17.15
CA LYS A 28 1.81 1.56 18.24
C LYS A 28 0.48 0.98 17.74
N LEU A 29 0.53 0.19 16.68
CA LEU A 29 -0.64 -0.49 16.13
C LEU A 29 -1.05 -1.65 17.02
N GLU A 30 -2.34 -1.75 17.32
CA GLU A 30 -2.90 -2.87 18.07
C GLU A 30 -2.92 -4.13 17.21
N GLU A 31 -2.57 -5.25 17.81
CA GLU A 31 -2.74 -6.56 17.18
C GLU A 31 -4.21 -7.00 17.23
N PHE A 32 -4.58 -7.93 16.36
CA PHE A 32 -5.85 -8.62 16.49
C PHE A 32 -5.96 -9.29 17.87
N ASP A 33 -7.13 -9.16 18.49
CA ASP A 33 -7.44 -9.83 19.75
C ASP A 33 -7.47 -11.36 19.58
N GLY A 34 -7.44 -12.08 20.71
CA GLY A 34 -7.44 -13.54 20.72
C GLY A 34 -8.68 -14.14 20.03
N ALA A 35 -9.84 -13.50 20.20
CA ALA A 35 -11.10 -13.93 19.61
C ALA A 35 -11.10 -13.83 18.08
N THR A 36 -10.60 -12.72 17.52
CA THR A 36 -10.46 -12.50 16.09
C THR A 36 -9.43 -13.46 15.51
N LYS A 37 -8.27 -13.61 16.16
CA LYS A 37 -7.24 -14.57 15.75
C LYS A 37 -7.82 -15.99 15.66
N ALA A 38 -8.54 -16.46 16.68
CA ALA A 38 -9.17 -17.77 16.70
C ALA A 38 -10.28 -17.91 15.64
N ARG A 39 -11.11 -16.89 15.46
CA ARG A 39 -12.19 -16.89 14.46
C ARG A 39 -11.65 -17.03 13.04
N VAL A 40 -10.59 -16.29 12.69
CA VAL A 40 -10.07 -16.28 11.32
C VAL A 40 -9.18 -17.48 11.02
N THR A 41 -8.55 -18.11 12.02
CA THR A 41 -7.71 -19.31 11.81
C THR A 41 -8.50 -20.62 11.82
N SER A 42 -9.67 -20.65 12.47
CA SER A 42 -10.53 -21.85 12.52
C SER A 42 -11.34 -22.11 11.25
N LYS A 43 -11.45 -21.11 10.36
CA LYS A 43 -12.20 -21.22 9.10
C LYS A 43 -11.37 -21.83 7.98
N GLN A 44 -12.02 -22.64 7.14
CA GLN A 44 -11.51 -22.98 5.81
C GLN A 44 -12.02 -21.96 4.80
N TYR A 45 -11.11 -21.48 3.95
CA TYR A 45 -11.44 -20.46 2.96
C TYR A 45 -11.41 -21.06 1.55
N PRO A 46 -12.35 -20.68 0.67
CA PRO A 46 -12.31 -21.10 -0.72
C PRO A 46 -11.01 -20.67 -1.40
N SER A 47 -10.51 -21.50 -2.32
CA SER A 47 -9.26 -21.25 -3.05
C SER A 47 -9.30 -19.94 -3.86
N TYR A 48 -10.46 -19.59 -4.41
CA TYR A 48 -10.66 -18.39 -5.22
C TYR A 48 -10.50 -17.09 -4.42
N TYR A 49 -10.58 -17.12 -3.08
CA TYR A 49 -10.27 -15.93 -2.26
C TYR A 49 -8.81 -15.50 -2.40
N SER A 50 -7.88 -16.42 -2.66
CA SER A 50 -6.48 -16.07 -2.94
C SER A 50 -6.37 -15.19 -4.18
N PHE A 51 -7.15 -15.48 -5.21
CA PHE A 51 -7.16 -14.69 -6.44
C PHE A 51 -7.69 -13.27 -6.18
N PHE A 52 -8.81 -13.14 -5.47
CA PHE A 52 -9.36 -11.83 -5.10
C PHE A 52 -8.41 -11.02 -4.22
N TYR A 53 -7.72 -11.67 -3.28
CA TYR A 53 -6.70 -11.01 -2.46
C TYR A 53 -5.52 -10.53 -3.31
N SER A 54 -5.04 -11.33 -4.27
CA SER A 54 -4.00 -10.88 -5.20
C SER A 54 -4.46 -9.69 -6.05
N LEU A 55 -5.72 -9.66 -6.51
CA LEU A 55 -6.28 -8.51 -7.23
C LEU A 55 -6.35 -7.27 -6.35
N TRP A 56 -6.73 -7.41 -5.08
CA TRP A 56 -6.71 -6.32 -4.11
C TRP A 56 -5.31 -5.72 -4.00
N ILE A 57 -4.29 -6.54 -3.73
CA ILE A 57 -2.90 -6.08 -3.59
C ILE A 57 -2.38 -5.47 -4.90
N LEU A 58 -2.66 -6.10 -6.04
CA LEU A 58 -2.26 -5.58 -7.35
C LEU A 58 -2.87 -4.21 -7.61
N SER A 59 -4.15 -4.02 -7.28
CA SER A 59 -4.81 -2.73 -7.47
C SER A 59 -4.22 -1.65 -6.57
N LEU A 60 -3.93 -1.96 -5.30
CA LEU A 60 -3.23 -1.04 -4.39
C LEU A 60 -1.86 -0.62 -4.95
N LEU A 61 -1.05 -1.57 -5.42
CA LEU A 61 0.26 -1.29 -6.03
C LEU A 61 0.13 -0.49 -7.34
N SER A 62 -0.93 -0.74 -8.10
CA SER A 62 -1.17 -0.03 -9.37
C SER A 62 -1.44 1.46 -9.16
N THR A 63 -2.00 1.87 -8.00
CA THR A 63 -2.32 3.30 -7.75
C THR A 63 -1.12 4.22 -7.89
N GLY A 64 0.02 3.89 -7.28
CA GLY A 64 1.23 4.70 -7.39
C GLY A 64 1.83 4.67 -8.79
N ILE A 65 1.80 3.51 -9.47
CA ILE A 65 2.30 3.38 -10.85
C ILE A 65 1.46 4.25 -11.80
N ILE A 66 0.13 4.25 -11.64
CA ILE A 66 -0.76 5.13 -12.39
C ILE A 66 -0.42 6.60 -12.08
N GLY A 67 -0.26 6.95 -10.80
CA GLY A 67 0.14 8.31 -10.39
C GLY A 67 1.46 8.77 -11.01
N PHE A 68 2.45 7.87 -11.08
CA PHE A 68 3.72 8.10 -11.75
C PHE A 68 3.53 8.47 -13.22
N PHE A 69 2.82 7.62 -13.97
CA PHE A 69 2.59 7.85 -15.40
C PHE A 69 1.76 9.09 -15.67
N LEU A 70 0.72 9.36 -14.87
CA LEU A 70 -0.08 10.58 -14.99
C LEU A 70 0.82 11.82 -14.84
N ILE A 71 1.69 11.86 -13.85
CA ILE A 71 2.58 13.01 -13.64
C ILE A 71 3.61 13.13 -14.75
N MET A 72 4.18 12.02 -15.20
CA MET A 72 5.11 12.04 -16.34
C MET A 72 4.48 12.56 -17.63
N ILE A 73 3.22 12.21 -17.90
CA ILE A 73 2.50 12.59 -19.12
C ILE A 73 2.01 14.03 -19.03
N TYR A 74 1.35 14.42 -17.93
CA TYR A 74 0.64 15.70 -17.84
C TYR A 74 1.52 16.87 -17.38
N ILE A 75 2.58 16.67 -16.59
CA ILE A 75 3.43 17.79 -16.15
C ILE A 75 4.10 18.53 -17.32
N PRO A 76 4.66 17.85 -18.34
CA PRO A 76 5.18 18.54 -19.53
C PRO A 76 4.13 19.39 -20.27
N GLU A 77 2.85 18.98 -20.26
CA GLU A 77 1.76 19.72 -20.89
C GLU A 77 1.37 20.97 -20.09
N ILE A 78 1.40 20.87 -18.75
CA ILE A 78 1.03 21.96 -17.84
C ILE A 78 2.17 22.97 -17.66
N LEU A 79 3.43 22.50 -17.67
CA LEU A 79 4.63 23.31 -17.48
C LEU A 79 5.52 23.21 -18.73
N PRO A 80 5.11 23.82 -19.85
CA PRO A 80 5.88 23.79 -21.09
C PRO A 80 7.26 24.43 -20.88
N GLY A 81 8.31 23.72 -21.29
CA GLY A 81 9.71 24.17 -21.16
C GLY A 81 10.51 23.49 -20.03
N LYS A 82 9.87 22.68 -19.18
CA LYS A 82 10.58 21.83 -18.21
C LYS A 82 11.11 20.56 -18.89
N SER A 83 12.29 20.10 -18.47
CA SER A 83 12.87 18.84 -18.95
C SER A 83 12.06 17.63 -18.47
N TYR A 84 11.94 16.58 -19.29
CA TYR A 84 11.37 15.29 -18.91
C TYR A 84 11.98 14.71 -17.62
N THR A 85 13.24 15.03 -17.33
CA THR A 85 13.89 14.63 -16.07
C THR A 85 13.14 15.15 -14.85
N VAL A 86 12.63 16.39 -14.89
CA VAL A 86 11.86 16.99 -13.80
C VAL A 86 10.55 16.23 -13.61
N SER A 87 9.83 15.94 -14.69
CA SER A 87 8.57 15.19 -14.65
C SER A 87 8.76 13.77 -14.13
N THR A 88 9.85 13.10 -14.50
CA THR A 88 10.19 11.76 -13.97
C THR A 88 10.44 11.80 -12.46
N TRP A 89 11.24 12.76 -11.97
CA TRP A 89 11.51 12.88 -10.53
C TRP A 89 10.26 13.24 -9.72
N LEU A 90 9.46 14.19 -10.22
CA LEU A 90 8.17 14.53 -9.62
C LEU A 90 7.24 13.31 -9.61
N GLY A 91 7.23 12.54 -10.70
CA GLY A 91 6.49 11.29 -10.79
C GLY A 91 6.91 10.31 -9.71
N LEU A 92 8.22 10.05 -9.55
CA LEU A 92 8.73 9.07 -8.57
C LEU A 92 8.40 9.47 -7.13
N ILE A 93 8.53 10.75 -6.79
CA ILE A 93 8.19 11.27 -5.46
C ILE A 93 6.69 11.07 -5.22
N ASN A 94 5.86 11.49 -6.17
CA ASN A 94 4.42 11.39 -6.03
C ASN A 94 3.91 9.94 -6.06
N MET A 95 4.56 9.03 -6.78
CA MET A 95 4.23 7.60 -6.77
C MET A 95 4.19 7.05 -5.33
N ILE A 96 5.21 7.39 -4.55
CA ILE A 96 5.33 6.95 -3.16
C ILE A 96 4.21 7.57 -2.32
N GLY A 97 3.96 8.88 -2.45
CA GLY A 97 2.88 9.55 -1.74
C GLY A 97 1.48 9.02 -2.10
N VAL A 98 1.25 8.73 -3.38
CA VAL A 98 0.01 8.17 -3.92
C VAL A 98 -0.24 6.77 -3.37
N TRP A 99 0.79 5.91 -3.27
CA TRP A 99 0.65 4.59 -2.64
C TRP A 99 0.12 4.69 -1.20
N PHE A 100 0.53 5.70 -0.44
CA PHE A 100 0.05 5.89 0.93
C PHE A 100 -1.37 6.46 0.96
N ILE A 101 -1.66 7.53 0.22
CA ILE A 101 -2.94 8.23 0.31
C ILE A 101 -4.02 7.54 -0.53
N ALA A 102 -3.82 7.41 -1.85
CA ALA A 102 -4.79 6.79 -2.73
C ALA A 102 -4.91 5.28 -2.46
N GLY A 103 -3.80 4.62 -2.13
CA GLY A 103 -3.81 3.24 -1.65
C GLY A 103 -4.67 3.07 -0.39
N ALA A 104 -4.54 3.95 0.61
CA ALA A 104 -5.37 3.89 1.81
C ALA A 104 -6.86 4.13 1.53
N PHE A 105 -7.19 5.06 0.62
CA PHE A 105 -8.58 5.27 0.18
C PHE A 105 -9.15 4.00 -0.48
N LEU A 106 -8.40 3.39 -1.38
CA LEU A 106 -8.83 2.18 -2.05
C LEU A 106 -8.96 1.01 -1.07
N ASP A 107 -8.08 0.93 -0.08
CA ASP A 107 -8.14 -0.07 0.99
C ASP A 107 -9.40 0.10 1.86
N ILE A 108 -9.83 1.35 2.15
CA ILE A 108 -11.14 1.62 2.78
C ILE A 108 -12.27 1.10 1.93
N ILE A 109 -12.29 1.44 0.64
CA ILE A 109 -13.36 1.05 -0.28
C ILE A 109 -13.47 -0.47 -0.31
N TYR A 110 -12.36 -1.16 -0.57
CA TYR A 110 -12.31 -2.62 -0.60
C TYR A 110 -12.72 -3.24 0.73
N TRP A 111 -12.28 -2.67 1.86
CA TRP A 111 -12.69 -3.16 3.18
C TRP A 111 -14.19 -3.01 3.42
N VAL A 112 -14.80 -1.90 3.01
CA VAL A 112 -16.23 -1.65 3.22
C VAL A 112 -17.10 -2.53 2.31
N ILE A 113 -16.76 -2.65 1.03
CA ILE A 113 -17.57 -3.41 0.07
C ILE A 113 -17.39 -4.93 0.18
N SER A 114 -16.28 -5.37 0.78
CA SER A 114 -15.96 -6.79 0.87
C SER A 114 -16.88 -7.56 1.83
N PRO A 115 -17.34 -8.76 1.44
CA PRO A 115 -18.17 -9.58 2.31
C PRO A 115 -17.38 -10.01 3.57
N PRO A 116 -18.04 -10.21 4.72
CA PRO A 116 -17.37 -10.56 5.98
C PRO A 116 -16.45 -11.79 5.88
N ASN A 117 -16.85 -12.83 5.14
CA ASN A 117 -16.04 -14.03 4.95
C ASN A 117 -14.74 -13.77 4.19
N PHE A 118 -14.77 -12.85 3.22
CA PHE A 118 -13.56 -12.46 2.50
C PHE A 118 -12.67 -11.54 3.33
N ARG A 119 -13.27 -10.64 4.14
CA ARG A 119 -12.50 -9.86 5.13
C ARG A 119 -11.79 -10.74 6.15
N ASP A 120 -12.45 -11.78 6.64
CA ASP A 120 -11.81 -12.79 7.50
C ASP A 120 -10.64 -13.48 6.79
N TYR A 121 -10.75 -13.75 5.49
CA TYR A 121 -9.64 -14.26 4.69
C TYR A 121 -8.47 -13.28 4.59
N VAL A 122 -8.74 -11.99 4.36
CA VAL A 122 -7.71 -10.93 4.35
C VAL A 122 -6.98 -10.89 5.69
N MET A 123 -7.73 -10.91 6.81
CA MET A 123 -7.15 -10.94 8.15
C MET A 123 -6.34 -12.21 8.41
N PHE A 124 -6.81 -13.38 7.92
CA PHE A 124 -6.07 -14.63 7.99
C PHE A 124 -4.73 -14.57 7.22
N ARG A 125 -4.73 -13.99 6.00
CA ARG A 125 -3.52 -13.76 5.21
C ARG A 125 -2.54 -12.85 5.94
N GLN A 126 -3.02 -11.72 6.46
CA GLN A 126 -2.23 -10.79 7.24
C GLN A 126 -1.60 -11.45 8.47
N LEU A 127 -2.36 -12.28 9.21
CA LEU A 127 -1.80 -13.04 10.34
C LEU A 127 -0.67 -13.99 9.91
N LYS A 128 -0.85 -14.73 8.81
CA LYS A 128 0.20 -15.61 8.27
C LYS A 128 1.46 -14.86 7.84
N GLU A 129 1.31 -13.61 7.42
CA GLU A 129 2.41 -12.75 6.98
C GLU A 129 3.05 -11.95 8.14
N GLY A 130 2.53 -12.05 9.36
CA GLY A 130 3.01 -11.32 10.54
C GLY A 130 2.36 -9.94 10.76
N TRP A 131 1.37 -9.60 9.93
CA TRP A 131 0.64 -8.32 9.86
C TRP A 131 -0.73 -8.37 10.51
N GLY A 132 -0.92 -9.21 11.52
CA GLY A 132 -2.18 -9.32 12.28
C GLY A 132 -2.48 -8.10 13.15
N LEU A 133 -2.58 -6.92 12.53
CA LEU A 133 -2.77 -5.61 13.13
C LEU A 133 -4.16 -5.09 12.76
N ASN A 134 -4.77 -4.28 13.62
CA ASN A 134 -6.08 -3.70 13.34
C ASN A 134 -6.10 -2.94 12.01
N ILE A 135 -6.89 -3.41 11.04
CA ILE A 135 -6.93 -2.87 9.67
C ILE A 135 -7.38 -1.40 9.65
N GLY A 136 -8.33 -1.03 10.51
CA GLY A 136 -8.76 0.37 10.62
C GLY A 136 -7.62 1.29 11.10
N GLN A 137 -6.77 0.81 12.00
CA GLN A 137 -5.57 1.56 12.43
C GLN A 137 -4.46 1.57 11.37
N GLN A 138 -4.29 0.47 10.62
CA GLN A 138 -3.36 0.41 9.49
C GLN A 138 -3.72 1.48 8.45
N ILE A 139 -4.98 1.54 8.02
CA ILE A 139 -5.47 2.53 7.06
C ILE A 139 -5.21 3.96 7.56
N LYS A 140 -5.60 4.28 8.80
CA LYS A 140 -5.34 5.61 9.40
C LYS A 140 -3.86 5.95 9.43
N THR A 141 -3.00 4.95 9.65
CA THR A 141 -1.55 5.13 9.65
C THR A 141 -1.03 5.42 8.26
N LEU A 142 -1.50 4.72 7.23
CA LEU A 142 -1.11 4.97 5.85
C LEU A 142 -1.39 6.44 5.46
N PHE A 143 -2.55 6.98 5.83
CA PHE A 143 -2.84 8.40 5.65
C PHE A 143 -1.84 9.31 6.38
N LYS A 144 -1.57 9.05 7.66
CA LYS A 144 -0.61 9.85 8.44
C LYS A 144 0.78 9.84 7.80
N ILE A 145 1.25 8.66 7.39
CA ILE A 145 2.54 8.50 6.70
C ILE A 145 2.53 9.27 5.38
N GLY A 146 1.46 9.17 4.59
CA GLY A 146 1.32 9.91 3.33
C GLY A 146 1.35 11.43 3.51
N ILE A 147 0.63 11.96 4.51
CA ILE A 147 0.62 13.40 4.82
C ILE A 147 2.02 13.86 5.26
N VAL A 148 2.64 13.15 6.21
CA VAL A 148 3.99 13.49 6.68
C VAL A 148 5.01 13.40 5.54
N TYR A 149 4.89 12.39 4.68
CA TYR A 149 5.72 12.22 3.49
C TYR A 149 5.63 13.46 2.59
N TYR A 150 4.41 13.90 2.24
CA TYR A 150 4.24 15.09 1.40
C TYR A 150 4.72 16.37 2.06
N LEU A 151 4.55 16.52 3.37
CA LEU A 151 5.08 17.68 4.11
C LEU A 151 6.61 17.73 4.00
N ILE A 152 7.30 16.61 4.26
CA ILE A 152 8.77 16.52 4.21
C ILE A 152 9.29 16.72 2.78
N PHE A 153 8.62 16.16 1.77
CA PHE A 153 9.05 16.25 0.37
C PHE A 153 8.56 17.51 -0.34
N SER A 154 7.66 18.29 0.26
CA SER A 154 7.15 19.54 -0.33
C SER A 154 8.24 20.53 -0.75
N PRO A 155 9.35 20.76 -0.01
CA PRO A 155 10.41 21.65 -0.46
C PRO A 155 11.10 21.16 -1.73
N LEU A 156 11.31 19.84 -1.85
CA LEU A 156 11.91 19.23 -3.05
C LEU A 156 10.95 19.31 -4.24
N ILE A 157 9.67 19.04 -4.02
CA ILE A 157 8.64 19.19 -5.05
C ILE A 157 8.60 20.63 -5.56
N LEU A 158 8.58 21.62 -4.65
CA LEU A 158 8.61 23.03 -5.02
C LEU A 158 9.88 23.42 -5.77
N PHE A 159 11.05 22.97 -5.30
CA PHE A 159 12.32 23.19 -6.00
C PHE A 159 12.30 22.66 -7.44
N LEU A 160 11.78 21.44 -7.64
CA LEU A 160 11.67 20.82 -8.95
C LEU A 160 10.68 21.55 -9.87
N LEU A 161 9.59 22.09 -9.32
CA LEU A 161 8.60 22.85 -10.09
C LEU A 161 9.14 24.24 -10.50
N LEU A 162 9.91 24.88 -9.63
CA LEU A 162 10.45 26.23 -9.88
C LEU A 162 11.66 26.22 -10.83
N LYS A 163 12.51 25.18 -10.77
CA LYS A 163 13.68 25.03 -11.66
C LYS A 163 13.30 24.58 -13.06
#